data_AF-A0A183HGQ5-F1
#
_entry.id   AF-A0A183HGQ5-F1
#
_cell.length_a   1.000
_cell.length_b   1.000
_cell.length_c   1.000
_cell.angle_alpha   90.00
_cell.angle_beta   90.00
_cell.angle_gamma   90.00
#
_symmetry.space_group_name_H-M   'P 1'
#
loop_
_entity.id
_entity.type
_entity.pdbx_description
1 polymer ?
#
loop_
_entity_poly.entity_id
_entity_poly.type
_entity_poly.pdbx_seq_one_letter_code
_entity_poly.pdbx_strand_id
1 'polypeptide(L)'
;MELSDSRLSAGIPGNYKLEVAYLYMLDQFRKIYVSDQIQKISKVYDQLEKNLGLQDETAVITIYARKIITNLKYWGAEEKLVDDSLVLLNELSLGFSAGRRLMRLPDIQLLLNNHSCEHFSFLSSEADLMTMRSRTTFYASLMRLLCLDLNDNDTTFYSFMQPLTDVVREIYDVFAMSAPTVDQERVKRMYTMK
;
A
#
# COMPACT_ATOMS: atom_id res chain seq x y z
N MET A 1 10.11 20.37 4.90
CA MET A 1 9.01 20.52 3.93
C MET A 1 7.77 19.99 4.62
N GLU A 2 7.02 20.85 5.29
CA GLU A 2 5.76 20.48 5.93
C GLU A 2 4.67 20.44 4.86
N LEU A 3 4.23 19.24 4.49
CA LEU A 3 3.04 19.02 3.67
C LEU A 3 1.93 18.48 4.56
N SER A 4 1.58 19.21 5.61
CA SER A 4 0.30 19.06 6.30
C SER A 4 -0.62 20.15 5.78
N ASP A 5 -1.24 19.91 4.62
CA ASP A 5 -2.43 20.70 4.27
C ASP A 5 -3.46 20.40 5.36
N SER A 6 -3.67 21.37 6.25
CA SER A 6 -4.53 21.26 7.43
C SER A 6 -5.98 20.94 7.08
N ARG A 7 -6.35 21.01 5.79
CA ARG A 7 -7.65 20.61 5.24
C ARG A 7 -7.79 19.10 5.03
N LEU A 8 -6.72 18.32 5.16
CA LEU A 8 -6.70 16.86 4.99
C LEU A 8 -6.77 16.10 6.31
N SER A 9 -6.77 16.76 7.47
CA SER A 9 -6.58 16.11 8.78
C SER A 9 -7.65 15.08 9.17
N ALA A 10 -8.78 15.05 8.46
CA ALA A 10 -9.68 13.91 8.32
C ALA A 10 -10.48 14.22 7.05
N GLY A 11 -10.54 13.31 6.06
CA GLY A 11 -11.22 13.57 4.77
C GLY A 11 -12.53 14.33 4.96
N ILE A 12 -12.56 15.61 4.57
CA ILE A 12 -13.75 16.46 4.80
C ILE A 12 -14.89 15.87 3.94
N PRO A 13 -16.05 15.48 4.51
CA PRO A 13 -17.13 14.79 3.80
C PRO A 13 -17.59 15.49 2.51
N GLY A 14 -17.43 16.82 2.44
CA GLY A 14 -17.77 17.62 1.26
C GLY A 14 -16.92 17.35 0.01
N ASN A 15 -15.82 16.60 0.11
CA ASN A 15 -14.88 16.39 -0.99
C ASN A 15 -14.90 14.96 -1.59
N TYR A 16 -15.63 14.00 -1.00
CA TYR A 16 -15.60 12.60 -1.42
C TYR A 16 -15.88 12.41 -2.93
N LYS A 17 -16.92 13.07 -3.45
CA LYS A 17 -17.28 12.97 -4.87
C LYS A 17 -16.19 13.49 -5.80
N LEU A 18 -15.45 14.53 -5.39
CA LEU A 18 -14.32 15.04 -6.16
C LEU A 18 -13.16 14.04 -6.13
N GLU A 19 -12.89 13.42 -4.99
CA GLU A 19 -11.84 12.41 -4.85
C GLU A 19 -12.11 11.20 -5.77
N VAL A 20 -13.36 10.73 -5.79
CA VAL A 20 -13.80 9.67 -6.71
C VAL A 20 -13.68 10.10 -8.17
N ALA A 21 -14.12 11.31 -8.52
CA ALA A 21 -14.01 11.82 -9.89
C ALA A 21 -12.54 12.00 -10.33
N TYR A 22 -11.66 12.42 -9.42
CA TYR A 22 -10.24 12.54 -9.66
C TYR A 22 -9.63 11.17 -9.94
N LEU A 23 -9.88 10.18 -9.06
CA LEU A 23 -9.39 8.81 -9.29
C LEU A 23 -9.90 8.22 -10.61
N TYR A 24 -11.18 8.45 -10.92
CA TYR A 24 -11.74 7.99 -12.19
C TYR A 24 -10.99 8.61 -13.38
N MET A 25 -10.75 9.93 -13.36
CA MET A 25 -9.97 10.60 -14.40
C MET A 25 -8.57 9.98 -14.54
N LEU A 26 -7.88 9.74 -13.42
CA LEU A 26 -6.58 9.09 -13.41
C LEU A 26 -6.61 7.68 -14.01
N ASP A 27 -7.59 6.85 -13.66
CA ASP A 27 -7.70 5.51 -14.23
C ASP A 27 -7.96 5.54 -15.74
N GLN A 28 -8.85 6.43 -16.22
CA GLN A 28 -9.08 6.59 -17.65
C GLN A 28 -7.84 7.10 -18.38
N PHE A 29 -7.12 8.07 -17.79
CA PHE A 29 -5.87 8.57 -18.36
C PHE A 29 -4.81 7.47 -18.44
N ARG A 30 -4.70 6.63 -17.40
CA ARG A 30 -3.73 5.53 -17.34
C ARG A 30 -3.94 4.55 -18.49
N LYS A 31 -5.19 4.12 -18.69
CA LYS A 31 -5.56 3.14 -19.72
C LYS A 31 -5.17 3.55 -21.14
N ILE A 32 -5.02 4.84 -21.40
CA ILE A 32 -4.71 5.38 -22.73
C ILE A 32 -3.24 5.81 -22.83
N TYR A 33 -2.65 6.40 -21.78
CA TYR A 33 -1.37 7.12 -21.90
C TYR A 33 -0.25 6.62 -20.98
N VAL A 34 -0.57 5.75 -20.02
CA VAL A 34 0.39 5.15 -19.09
C VAL A 34 0.42 3.65 -19.34
N SER A 35 1.04 3.26 -20.44
CA SER A 35 1.17 1.86 -20.86
C SER A 35 2.52 1.65 -21.53
N ASP A 36 3.11 0.49 -21.32
CA ASP A 36 4.44 0.13 -21.85
C ASP A 36 4.51 0.20 -23.39
N GLN A 37 3.36 0.14 -24.08
CA GLN A 37 3.26 0.09 -25.54
C GLN A 37 2.94 1.45 -26.21
N ILE A 38 2.44 2.46 -25.48
CA ILE A 38 1.79 3.66 -26.06
C ILE A 38 2.68 4.92 -26.05
N GLN A 39 3.88 4.84 -25.46
CA GLN A 39 4.77 5.98 -25.22
C GLN A 39 5.20 6.78 -26.46
N LYS A 40 4.98 6.29 -27.70
CA LYS A 40 5.63 6.86 -28.90
C LYS A 40 4.77 7.76 -29.80
N ILE A 41 3.48 8.01 -29.53
CA ILE A 41 2.60 8.66 -30.54
C ILE A 41 1.79 9.88 -30.03
N SER A 42 1.61 10.07 -28.72
CA SER A 42 0.66 11.08 -28.22
C SER A 42 1.30 12.45 -27.90
N LYS A 43 0.77 13.53 -28.48
CA LYS A 43 1.08 14.94 -28.12
C LYS A 43 0.53 15.38 -26.75
N VAL A 44 -0.02 14.45 -25.97
CA VAL A 44 -0.62 14.76 -24.66
C VAL A 44 0.43 15.30 -23.68
N TYR A 45 1.64 14.75 -23.70
CA TYR A 45 2.72 15.18 -22.80
C TYR A 45 3.14 16.62 -23.10
N ASP A 46 3.15 17.06 -24.35
CA ASP A 46 3.39 18.47 -24.71
C ASP A 46 2.34 19.39 -24.08
N GLN A 47 1.07 18.97 -24.03
CA GLN A 47 -0.01 19.75 -23.41
C GLN A 47 0.06 19.72 -21.89
N LEU A 48 0.46 18.60 -21.29
CA LEU A 48 0.64 18.49 -19.85
C LEU A 48 1.83 19.33 -19.37
N GLU A 49 2.93 19.34 -20.13
CA GLU A 49 4.06 20.23 -19.86
C GLU A 49 3.63 21.69 -19.97
N LYS A 50 3.00 22.08 -21.08
CA LYS A 50 2.60 23.47 -21.33
C LYS A 50 1.62 24.01 -20.30
N ASN A 51 0.60 23.23 -19.92
CA ASN A 51 -0.50 23.72 -19.09
C ASN A 51 -0.35 23.38 -17.60
N LEU A 52 0.36 22.30 -17.26
CA LEU A 52 0.48 21.79 -15.89
C LEU A 52 1.94 21.65 -15.42
N GLY A 53 2.93 21.91 -16.28
CA GLY A 53 4.35 21.76 -15.94
C GLY A 53 4.81 20.30 -15.80
N LEU A 54 4.05 19.33 -16.32
CA LEU A 54 4.37 17.91 -16.24
C LEU A 54 5.17 17.48 -17.46
N GLN A 55 6.49 17.52 -17.33
CA GLN A 55 7.45 17.37 -18.42
C GLN A 55 7.54 15.95 -18.98
N ASP A 56 7.31 14.95 -18.14
CA ASP A 56 7.51 13.56 -18.50
C ASP A 56 6.52 12.62 -17.81
N GLU A 57 6.57 11.35 -18.19
CA GLU A 57 5.77 10.30 -17.58
C GLU A 57 6.11 10.09 -16.10
N THR A 58 7.34 10.37 -15.66
CA THR A 58 7.72 10.30 -14.24
C THR A 58 6.95 11.31 -13.40
N ALA A 59 6.81 12.55 -13.89
CA ALA A 59 6.01 13.59 -13.26
C ALA A 59 4.53 13.18 -13.16
N VAL A 60 4.00 12.56 -14.22
CA VAL A 60 2.63 12.01 -14.22
C VAL A 60 2.49 10.89 -13.20
N ILE A 61 3.39 9.89 -13.20
CA ILE A 61 3.41 8.78 -12.23
C ILE A 61 3.51 9.29 -10.77
N THR A 62 4.20 10.40 -10.55
CA THR A 62 4.28 11.05 -9.22
C THR A 62 2.91 11.53 -8.74
N ILE A 63 2.06 12.04 -9.64
CA ILE A 63 0.68 12.42 -9.30
C ILE A 63 -0.13 11.20 -8.87
N TYR A 64 -0.01 10.08 -9.59
CA TYR A 64 -0.67 8.82 -9.23
C TYR A 64 -0.25 8.38 -7.82
N ALA A 65 1.05 8.29 -7.57
CA ALA A 65 1.58 7.84 -6.27
C ALA A 65 1.06 8.72 -5.13
N ARG A 66 1.18 10.04 -5.25
CA ARG A 66 0.72 10.99 -4.22
C ARG A 66 -0.78 10.92 -4.00
N LYS A 67 -1.57 10.81 -5.07
CA LYS A 67 -3.03 10.71 -4.96
C LYS A 67 -3.45 9.43 -4.24
N ILE A 68 -2.88 8.29 -4.63
CA ILE A 68 -3.14 7.00 -4.00
C ILE A 68 -2.76 7.06 -2.52
N ILE A 69 -1.54 7.49 -2.19
CA ILE A 69 -1.06 7.55 -0.79
C ILE A 69 -1.96 8.49 0.04
N THR A 70 -2.32 9.64 -0.49
CA THR A 70 -3.21 10.61 0.19
C THR A 70 -4.58 9.99 0.47
N ASN A 71 -5.17 9.31 -0.51
CA ASN A 71 -6.44 8.63 -0.32
C ASN A 71 -6.35 7.55 0.76
N LEU A 72 -5.34 6.67 0.67
CA LEU A 72 -5.15 5.60 1.66
C LEU A 72 -4.92 6.13 3.08
N LYS A 73 -4.21 7.26 3.21
CA LYS A 73 -3.88 7.86 4.51
C LYS A 73 -5.05 8.59 5.16
N TYR A 74 -5.80 9.36 4.39
CA TYR A 74 -6.82 10.28 4.95
C TYR A 74 -8.27 9.83 4.76
N TRP A 75 -8.50 8.83 3.90
CA TRP A 75 -9.83 8.31 3.58
C TRP A 75 -9.96 6.82 3.91
N GLY A 76 -9.17 6.31 4.86
CA GLY A 76 -9.19 4.89 5.25
C GLY A 76 -10.54 4.36 5.77
N ALA A 77 -11.47 5.23 6.16
CA ALA A 77 -12.84 4.87 6.53
C ALA A 77 -13.79 4.71 5.33
N GLU A 78 -13.46 5.29 4.17
CA GLU A 78 -14.28 5.22 2.96
C GLU A 78 -13.82 4.05 2.09
N GLU A 79 -14.30 2.84 2.41
CA GLU A 79 -13.87 1.57 1.80
C GLU A 79 -13.79 1.62 0.27
N LYS A 80 -14.82 2.13 -0.41
CA LYS A 80 -14.84 2.20 -1.86
C LYS A 80 -13.68 3.04 -2.43
N LEU A 81 -13.32 4.14 -1.77
CA LEU A 81 -12.24 5.01 -2.24
C LEU A 81 -10.87 4.37 -1.98
N VAL A 82 -10.73 3.64 -0.87
CA VAL A 82 -9.55 2.81 -0.58
C VAL A 82 -9.40 1.75 -1.66
N ASP A 83 -10.45 0.99 -1.95
CA ASP A 83 -10.44 -0.06 -2.96
C ASP A 83 -10.11 0.48 -4.36
N ASP A 84 -10.76 1.55 -4.81
CA ASP A 84 -10.49 2.18 -6.10
C ASP A 84 -9.01 2.67 -6.18
N SER A 85 -8.46 3.19 -5.08
CA SER A 85 -7.06 3.62 -5.01
C SER A 85 -6.08 2.44 -5.07
N LEU A 86 -6.41 1.33 -4.41
CA LEU A 86 -5.60 0.12 -4.42
C LEU A 86 -5.66 -0.62 -5.75
N VAL A 87 -6.80 -0.63 -6.43
CA VAL A 87 -6.92 -1.14 -7.80
C VAL A 87 -5.97 -0.37 -8.70
N LEU A 88 -5.95 0.97 -8.61
CA LEU A 88 -5.07 1.79 -9.43
C LEU A 88 -3.58 1.54 -9.11
N LEU A 89 -3.22 1.39 -7.83
CA LEU A 89 -1.86 1.00 -7.42
C LEU A 89 -1.46 -0.36 -7.99
N ASN A 90 -2.34 -1.35 -7.86
CA ASN A 90 -2.10 -2.70 -8.33
C ASN A 90 -1.89 -2.71 -9.85
N GLU A 91 -2.74 -2.02 -10.61
CA GLU A 91 -2.62 -1.85 -12.06
C GLU A 91 -1.29 -1.22 -12.48
N LEU A 92 -0.84 -0.16 -11.79
CA LEU A 92 0.45 0.47 -12.06
C LEU A 92 1.63 -0.45 -11.70
N SER A 93 1.51 -1.24 -10.64
CA SER A 93 2.55 -2.19 -10.21
C SER A 93 2.72 -3.38 -11.16
N LEU A 94 1.70 -3.69 -11.98
CA LEU A 94 1.77 -4.74 -13.00
C LEU A 94 2.53 -4.29 -14.26
N GLY A 95 2.53 -2.98 -14.57
CA GLY A 95 3.28 -2.43 -15.69
C GLY A 95 4.77 -2.33 -15.37
N PHE A 96 5.65 -2.85 -16.23
CA PHE A 96 7.08 -2.93 -15.90
C PHE A 96 7.72 -1.53 -15.83
N SER A 97 7.49 -0.66 -16.81
CA SER A 97 8.10 0.67 -16.80
C SER A 97 7.47 1.60 -15.75
N ALA A 98 6.16 1.48 -15.53
CA ALA A 98 5.42 2.25 -14.54
C ALA A 98 5.83 1.83 -13.12
N GLY A 99 5.88 0.52 -12.85
CA GLY A 99 6.33 -0.04 -11.58
C GLY A 99 7.77 0.35 -11.23
N ARG A 100 8.69 0.29 -12.19
CA ARG A 100 10.10 0.71 -11.98
C ARG A 100 10.22 2.21 -11.68
N ARG A 101 9.39 3.04 -12.30
CA ARG A 101 9.34 4.49 -11.99
C ARG A 101 8.72 4.75 -10.62
N LEU A 102 7.59 4.10 -10.31
CA LEU A 102 6.96 4.17 -8.99
C LEU A 102 7.97 3.85 -7.89
N MET A 103 8.71 2.75 -8.03
CA MET A 103 9.70 2.33 -7.05
C MET A 103 10.79 3.37 -6.77
N ARG A 104 11.14 4.21 -7.74
CA ARG A 104 12.16 5.24 -7.55
C ARG A 104 11.62 6.50 -6.87
N LEU A 105 10.31 6.63 -6.71
CA LEU A 105 9.72 7.80 -6.09
C LEU A 105 9.95 7.81 -4.57
N PRO A 106 10.39 8.94 -3.98
CA PRO A 106 10.51 9.07 -2.53
C PRO A 106 9.22 8.76 -1.79
N ASP A 107 8.07 9.12 -2.37
CA ASP A 107 6.75 8.88 -1.79
C ASP A 107 6.45 7.36 -1.67
N ILE A 108 6.87 6.55 -2.64
CA ILE A 108 6.71 5.09 -2.61
C ILE A 108 7.73 4.45 -1.67
N GLN A 109 8.96 4.97 -1.61
CA GLN A 109 9.95 4.53 -0.64
C GLN A 109 9.48 4.78 0.80
N LEU A 110 8.85 5.93 1.07
CA LEU A 110 8.22 6.19 2.36
C LEU A 110 7.06 5.23 2.63
N LEU A 111 6.20 4.97 1.63
CA LEU A 111 5.11 4.00 1.74
C LEU A 111 5.62 2.61 2.13
N LEU A 112 6.68 2.11 1.47
CA LEU A 112 7.28 0.80 1.75
C LEU A 112 7.90 0.72 3.16
N ASN A 113 8.35 1.83 3.73
CA ASN A 113 8.92 1.85 5.08
C ASN A 113 7.87 2.10 6.19
N ASN A 114 6.65 2.54 5.83
CA ASN A 114 5.64 3.02 6.78
C ASN A 114 4.25 2.40 6.48
N HIS A 115 4.19 1.09 6.24
CA HIS A 115 2.99 0.39 5.74
C HIS A 115 2.15 -0.30 6.84
N SER A 116 2.14 0.24 8.07
CA SER A 116 1.41 -0.30 9.22
C SER A 116 0.12 0.48 9.52
N CYS A 117 -0.68 -0.01 10.46
CA CYS A 117 -1.91 0.66 10.90
C CYS A 117 -1.67 2.04 11.55
N GLU A 118 -0.47 2.32 12.06
CA GLU A 118 -0.08 3.63 12.59
C GLU A 118 -0.14 4.72 11.51
N HIS A 119 0.05 4.35 10.24
CA HIS A 119 0.06 5.27 9.11
C HIS A 119 -1.21 5.15 8.25
N PHE A 120 -1.84 3.99 8.24
CA PHE A 120 -2.98 3.67 7.38
C PHE A 120 -4.10 3.00 8.20
N SER A 121 -5.13 3.77 8.54
CA SER A 121 -6.20 3.31 9.43
C SER A 121 -6.97 2.08 8.91
N PHE A 122 -7.06 1.90 7.59
CA PHE A 122 -7.70 0.72 6.97
C PHE A 122 -6.97 -0.60 7.26
N LEU A 123 -5.74 -0.55 7.78
CA LEU A 123 -4.96 -1.72 8.22
C LEU A 123 -5.23 -2.11 9.67
N SER A 124 -5.99 -1.30 10.44
CA SER A 124 -6.28 -1.55 11.86
C SER A 124 -7.04 -2.87 12.08
N SER A 125 -6.77 -3.54 13.20
CA SER A 125 -7.49 -4.76 13.61
C SER A 125 -8.99 -4.51 13.84
N GLU A 126 -9.38 -3.27 14.14
CA GLU A 126 -10.76 -2.82 14.32
C GLU A 126 -11.50 -2.53 13.00
N ALA A 127 -10.79 -2.50 11.86
CA ALA A 127 -11.44 -2.24 10.58
C ALA A 127 -12.30 -3.42 10.12
N ASP A 128 -13.42 -3.12 9.47
CA ASP A 128 -14.46 -4.08 9.09
C ASP A 128 -13.88 -5.27 8.29
N LEU A 129 -14.50 -6.45 8.41
CA LEU A 129 -14.14 -7.68 7.70
C LEU A 129 -14.03 -7.47 6.18
N MET A 130 -14.81 -6.54 5.62
CA MET A 130 -14.78 -6.21 4.20
C MET A 130 -13.45 -5.55 3.76
N THR A 131 -12.76 -4.84 4.67
CA THR A 131 -11.43 -4.22 4.43
C THR A 131 -10.30 -5.24 4.26
N MET A 132 -10.52 -6.52 4.56
CA MET A 132 -9.51 -7.59 4.41
C MET A 132 -9.04 -7.76 2.96
N ARG A 133 -9.95 -7.54 1.98
CA ARG A 133 -9.60 -7.55 0.56
C ARG A 133 -8.61 -6.43 0.24
N SER A 134 -8.87 -5.23 0.75
CA SER A 134 -8.01 -4.06 0.57
C SER A 134 -6.61 -4.31 1.12
N ARG A 135 -6.48 -4.91 2.32
CA ARG A 135 -5.17 -5.28 2.91
C ARG A 135 -4.38 -6.23 2.02
N THR A 136 -5.05 -7.25 1.50
CA THR A 136 -4.42 -8.24 0.61
C THR A 136 -3.90 -7.58 -0.67
N THR A 137 -4.72 -6.74 -1.32
CA THR A 137 -4.32 -6.00 -2.53
C THR A 137 -3.18 -5.04 -2.26
N PHE A 138 -3.20 -4.35 -1.12
CA PHE A 138 -2.17 -3.42 -0.69
C PHE A 138 -0.82 -4.12 -0.56
N TYR A 139 -0.74 -5.17 0.26
CA TYR A 139 0.51 -5.89 0.47
C TYR A 139 0.99 -6.62 -0.79
N ALA A 140 0.08 -7.17 -1.61
CA ALA A 140 0.45 -7.77 -2.90
C ALA A 140 1.08 -6.74 -3.85
N SER A 141 0.54 -5.52 -3.89
CA SER A 141 1.05 -4.44 -4.75
C SER A 141 2.41 -3.93 -4.26
N LEU A 142 2.56 -3.72 -2.94
CA LEU A 142 3.82 -3.28 -2.34
C LEU A 142 4.92 -4.32 -2.49
N MET A 143 4.63 -5.59 -2.23
CA MET A 143 5.61 -6.65 -2.38
C MET A 143 6.07 -6.78 -3.83
N ARG A 144 5.15 -6.66 -4.81
CA ARG A 144 5.50 -6.65 -6.23
C ARG A 144 6.42 -5.49 -6.60
N LEU A 145 6.09 -4.30 -6.10
CA LEU A 145 6.92 -3.11 -6.29
C LEU A 145 8.32 -3.32 -5.70
N LEU A 146 8.41 -3.78 -4.44
CA LEU A 146 9.67 -4.11 -3.76
C LEU A 146 10.52 -5.09 -4.60
N CYS A 147 9.91 -6.13 -5.16
CA CYS A 147 10.59 -7.11 -6.01
C CYS A 147 11.24 -6.54 -7.29
N LEU A 148 10.84 -5.35 -7.76
CA LEU A 148 11.44 -4.73 -8.94
C LEU A 148 12.85 -4.18 -8.70
N ASP A 149 13.24 -4.01 -7.44
CA ASP A 149 14.53 -3.46 -7.00
C ASP A 149 15.22 -4.36 -5.96
N LEU A 150 14.76 -5.60 -5.77
CA LEU A 150 15.50 -6.59 -5.01
C LEU A 150 16.84 -6.86 -5.70
N ASN A 151 17.91 -6.65 -4.96
CA ASN A 151 19.28 -6.95 -5.33
C ASN A 151 19.87 -7.92 -4.30
N ASP A 152 21.13 -8.31 -4.43
CA ASP A 152 21.76 -9.31 -3.55
C ASP A 152 21.87 -8.88 -2.06
N ASN A 153 21.47 -7.65 -1.70
CA ASN A 153 21.48 -7.13 -0.34
C ASN A 153 20.06 -6.83 0.16
N ASP A 154 19.39 -7.87 0.68
CA ASP A 154 17.97 -7.89 1.06
C ASP A 154 17.59 -7.07 2.32
N THR A 155 18.42 -6.13 2.78
CA THR A 155 18.15 -5.30 3.97
C THR A 155 16.80 -4.57 3.89
N THR A 156 16.42 -4.08 2.71
CA THR A 156 15.12 -3.45 2.47
C THR A 156 13.96 -4.45 2.60
N PHE A 157 14.15 -5.69 2.15
CA PHE A 157 13.14 -6.75 2.30
C PHE A 157 12.93 -7.13 3.75
N TYR A 158 14.00 -7.32 4.52
CA TYR A 158 13.88 -7.60 5.95
C TYR A 158 13.21 -6.45 6.70
N SER A 159 13.56 -5.21 6.37
CA SER A 159 12.90 -4.02 6.95
C SER A 159 11.41 -3.97 6.60
N PHE A 160 11.06 -4.29 5.36
CA PHE A 160 9.67 -4.37 4.91
C PHE A 160 8.90 -5.48 5.65
N MET A 161 9.50 -6.65 5.87
CA MET A 161 8.85 -7.78 6.52
C MET A 161 8.80 -7.69 8.05
N GLN A 162 9.55 -6.76 8.66
CA GLN A 162 9.69 -6.66 10.10
C GLN A 162 8.34 -6.49 10.83
N PRO A 163 7.43 -5.57 10.43
CA PRO A 163 6.15 -5.39 11.12
C PRO A 163 5.28 -6.65 11.08
N LEU A 164 5.29 -7.39 9.96
CA LEU A 164 4.56 -8.65 9.83
C LEU A 164 5.17 -9.75 10.71
N THR A 165 6.49 -9.80 10.79
CA THR A 165 7.22 -10.76 11.64
C THR A 165 6.89 -10.54 13.11
N ASP A 166 6.79 -9.28 13.53
CA ASP A 166 6.46 -8.91 14.91
C ASP A 166 5.03 -9.33 15.27
N VAL A 167 4.06 -9.10 14.38
CA VAL A 167 2.66 -9.57 14.56
C VAL A 167 2.58 -11.09 14.65
N VAL A 168 3.29 -11.83 13.79
CA VAL A 168 3.32 -13.30 13.84
C VAL A 168 3.94 -13.79 15.15
N ARG A 169 4.99 -13.12 15.65
CA ARG A 169 5.61 -13.45 16.94
C ARG A 169 4.66 -13.21 18.11
N GLU A 170 3.95 -12.09 18.11
CA GLU A 170 2.93 -11.80 19.13
C GLU A 170 1.83 -12.87 19.15
N ILE A 171 1.33 -13.27 17.98
CA ILE A 171 0.35 -14.35 17.86
C ILE A 171 0.92 -15.67 18.40
N TYR A 172 2.17 -16.00 18.04
CA TYR A 172 2.84 -17.19 18.56
C TYR A 172 2.93 -17.19 20.09
N ASP A 173 3.33 -16.07 20.69
CA ASP A 173 3.46 -15.94 22.15
C ASP A 173 2.11 -16.12 22.86
N VAL A 174 1.02 -15.56 22.30
CA VAL A 174 -0.34 -15.77 22.81
C VAL A 174 -0.71 -17.26 22.81
N PHE A 175 -0.40 -17.99 21.73
CA PHE A 175 -0.65 -19.43 21.65
C PHE A 175 0.28 -20.25 22.57
N ALA A 176 1.53 -19.84 22.73
CA ALA A 176 2.50 -20.50 23.61
C ALA A 176 2.13 -20.32 25.10
N MET A 177 1.61 -19.16 25.48
CA MET A 177 1.13 -18.88 26.85
C MET A 177 -0.20 -19.57 27.18
N SER A 178 -1.04 -19.84 26.16
CA SER A 178 -2.32 -20.53 26.34
C SER A 178 -2.20 -22.06 26.23
N ALA A 179 -1.03 -22.59 25.83
CA ALA A 179 -0.74 -24.00 25.97
C ALA A 179 -0.67 -24.35 27.47
N PRO A 180 -1.45 -25.32 27.97
CA PRO A 180 -1.25 -25.80 29.33
C PRO A 180 0.18 -26.31 29.39
N THR A 181 1.01 -25.76 30.29
CA THR A 181 2.26 -26.41 30.68
C THR A 181 1.88 -27.83 31.05
N VAL A 182 2.15 -28.79 30.16
CA VAL A 182 1.94 -30.19 30.45
C VAL A 182 2.86 -30.45 31.63
N ASP A 183 2.28 -30.49 32.82
CA ASP A 183 2.98 -30.77 34.05
C ASP A 183 3.55 -32.19 33.89
N GLN A 184 4.81 -32.26 33.47
CA GLN A 184 5.49 -33.51 33.17
C GLN A 184 5.48 -34.43 34.39
N GLU A 185 5.30 -33.89 35.61
CA GLU A 185 5.07 -34.68 36.81
C GLU A 185 3.70 -35.34 36.86
N ARG A 186 2.62 -34.67 36.43
CA ARG A 186 1.28 -35.27 36.37
C ARG A 186 1.21 -36.39 35.33
N VAL A 187 1.90 -36.22 34.21
CA VAL A 187 2.02 -37.26 33.18
C VAL A 187 2.85 -38.44 33.69
N LYS A 188 3.99 -38.21 34.34
CA LYS A 188 4.80 -39.28 34.95
C LYS A 188 4.05 -40.07 36.02
N ARG A 189 3.26 -39.41 36.88
CA ARG A 189 2.42 -40.07 37.90
C ARG A 189 1.32 -40.95 37.29
N MET A 190 0.77 -40.59 36.14
CA MET A 190 -0.20 -41.43 35.42
C MET A 190 0.43 -42.71 34.86
N TYR A 191 1.71 -42.69 34.48
CA TYR A 191 2.41 -43.87 33.96
C TYR A 191 2.98 -44.81 35.06
N THR A 192 3.10 -44.35 36.31
CA THR A 192 3.58 -45.18 37.43
C THR A 192 2.48 -45.89 38.21
N MET A 193 1.20 -45.65 37.87
CA MET A 193 0.02 -46.31 38.49
C MET A 193 -0.49 -47.54 37.73
N LYS A 194 0.34 -48.19 36.90
CA LYS A 194 0.03 -49.50 36.29
C LYS A 194 0.93 -50.58 36.85
#